data_AF-A0A2T6M6C9-F1
#
_entry.id   AF-A0A2T6M6C9-F1
#
_cell.length_a   1.000
_cell.length_b   1.000
_cell.length_c   1.000
_cell.angle_alpha   90.00
_cell.angle_beta   90.00
_cell.angle_gamma   90.00
#
_symmetry.space_group_name_H-M   'P 1'
#
loop_
_entity.id
_entity.type
_entity.pdbx_description
1 polymer ?
#
loop_
_entity_poly.entity_id
_entity_poly.type
_entity_poly.pdbx_seq_one_letter_code
_entity_poly.pdbx_strand_id
1 'polypeptide(L)'
;MALHPTVAKVTDRIVARSRDTRAAYLDLIDRAREAGVNRPKLTCGNLAHGFAAAGDDKLALRDGKALNIGIVTAFNDMLSAHQPYGRYPEQIKVFAREVGATAQVAGGVPAMCDGVTQGQDSMELSLFSRDTIAMSTAVGLSHGMFEAALFLGICDKIVPGLIIGGLRFGHLPTILVPSGPMPTGLANKEKVRIRQLYAEGKVGRDELLESESASYHSAGTCTFYGTANSNQMMMEMMGLHMPGSSFVLPGTKLRQELTRAAVHRAAQISWDGDDYRPLGHCVDEKAIVNAVVGLLATGGSTNHVIHIPAMARAAGVQIDWDDMDELSRVVPLIASVYPNGAGDVNYFHAAGGMPYVIRELLDNGLAHADIRTVYGASLADGAQEPVMDGDTLTWNPAPVKSGDDSMLRPVTAPFQPEGGLRLLQGNLGRGTIKVSAVDASRWTIEAPARVFADQNDVLKAFKAGELERDVVVVVRFQGPAANGMPELHKLTPPLGVLQDRGFRVALVTDGRMSGASGKVPAAIHVSPEAKLGGPLAKLRDGDIVRVCAQTGELVALVDADEWAAREDVVASPEAMGVGRELFALMRHYSDPAERGGSAMLAAAGL
;
A
#
# COMPACT_ATOMS: atom_id res chain seq x y z
N MET A 1 -26.51 -2.41 11.20
CA MET A 1 -26.98 -2.54 9.80
C MET A 1 -26.72 -3.96 9.35
N ALA A 2 -27.53 -4.54 8.45
CA ALA A 2 -27.13 -5.77 7.75
C ALA A 2 -26.03 -5.44 6.73
N LEU A 3 -25.09 -6.36 6.50
CA LEU A 3 -24.03 -6.19 5.51
C LEU A 3 -24.60 -6.19 4.09
N HIS A 4 -24.04 -5.36 3.22
CA HIS A 4 -24.43 -5.26 1.81
C HIS A 4 -24.27 -6.64 1.13
N PRO A 5 -25.25 -7.13 0.36
CA PRO A 5 -25.24 -8.49 -0.19
C PRO A 5 -23.98 -8.83 -1.01
N THR A 6 -23.48 -7.90 -1.82
CA THR A 6 -22.25 -8.09 -2.58
C THR A 6 -21.02 -8.20 -1.69
N VAL A 7 -20.91 -7.40 -0.62
CA VAL A 7 -19.79 -7.45 0.32
C VAL A 7 -19.81 -8.79 1.06
N ALA A 8 -21.00 -9.24 1.50
CA ALA A 8 -21.19 -10.57 2.10
C ALA A 8 -20.76 -11.69 1.13
N LYS A 9 -21.29 -11.67 -0.10
CA LYS A 9 -20.98 -12.67 -1.14
C LYS A 9 -19.49 -12.77 -1.47
N VAL A 10 -18.81 -11.63 -1.65
CA VAL A 10 -17.37 -11.60 -1.92
C VAL A 10 -16.59 -12.13 -0.72
N THR A 11 -17.00 -11.75 0.50
CA THR A 11 -16.38 -12.26 1.72
C THR A 11 -16.52 -13.77 1.83
N ASP A 12 -17.71 -14.32 1.61
CA ASP A 12 -17.97 -15.76 1.65
C ASP A 12 -17.14 -16.53 0.60
N ARG A 13 -16.97 -15.94 -0.60
CA ARG A 13 -16.11 -16.51 -1.64
C ARG A 13 -14.64 -16.54 -1.21
N ILE A 14 -14.14 -15.46 -0.60
CA ILE A 14 -12.78 -15.38 -0.07
C ILE A 14 -12.59 -16.41 1.05
N VAL A 15 -13.52 -16.51 2.01
CA VAL A 15 -13.48 -17.50 3.10
C VAL A 15 -13.46 -18.93 2.54
N ALA A 16 -14.33 -19.24 1.58
CA ALA A 16 -14.40 -20.57 0.99
C ALA A 16 -13.10 -20.94 0.26
N ARG A 17 -12.53 -20.02 -0.54
CA ARG A 17 -11.28 -20.22 -1.26
C ARG A 17 -10.07 -20.30 -0.33
N SER A 18 -10.12 -19.59 0.81
CA SER A 18 -9.03 -19.54 1.79
C SER A 18 -9.08 -20.63 2.83
N ARG A 19 -10.14 -21.45 2.89
CA ARG A 19 -10.43 -22.36 4.02
C ARG A 19 -9.21 -23.15 4.50
N ASP A 20 -8.55 -23.84 3.58
CA ASP A 20 -7.43 -24.73 3.92
C ASP A 20 -6.15 -23.95 4.25
N THR A 21 -5.84 -22.91 3.47
CA THR A 21 -4.65 -22.07 3.71
C THR A 21 -4.77 -21.26 5.00
N ARG A 22 -5.98 -20.78 5.33
CA ARG A 22 -6.28 -20.05 6.55
C ARG A 22 -6.23 -20.97 7.77
N ALA A 23 -6.80 -22.18 7.67
CA ALA A 23 -6.72 -23.17 8.75
C ALA A 23 -5.26 -23.55 9.04
N ALA A 24 -4.45 -23.81 8.01
CA ALA A 24 -3.03 -24.10 8.17
C ALA A 24 -2.24 -22.92 8.76
N TYR A 25 -2.60 -21.69 8.39
CA TYR A 25 -2.01 -20.49 8.97
C TYR A 25 -2.36 -20.33 10.46
N LEU A 26 -3.63 -20.49 10.83
CA LEU A 26 -4.05 -20.38 12.23
C LEU A 26 -3.45 -21.49 13.10
N ASP A 27 -3.33 -22.72 12.60
CA ASP A 27 -2.59 -23.79 13.26
C ASP A 27 -1.13 -23.41 13.54
N LEU A 28 -0.45 -22.74 12.59
CA LEU A 28 0.89 -22.21 12.83
C LEU A 28 0.90 -21.16 13.95
N ILE A 29 -0.07 -20.26 13.98
CA ILE A 29 -0.18 -19.23 15.00
C ILE A 29 -0.44 -19.85 16.38
N ASP A 30 -1.35 -20.80 16.48
CA ASP A 30 -1.67 -21.52 17.71
C ASP A 30 -0.47 -22.33 18.20
N ARG A 31 0.22 -23.07 17.33
CA ARG A 31 1.46 -23.78 17.71
C ARG A 31 2.58 -22.85 18.16
N ALA A 32 2.73 -21.70 17.51
CA ALA A 32 3.73 -20.70 17.91
C ALA A 32 3.38 -20.07 19.26
N ARG A 33 2.09 -19.85 19.52
CA ARG A 33 1.58 -19.45 20.83
C ARG A 33 1.80 -20.52 21.89
N GLU A 34 1.52 -21.79 21.62
CA GLU A 34 1.77 -22.87 22.59
C GLU A 34 3.26 -23.08 22.86
N ALA A 35 4.11 -22.83 21.85
CA ALA A 35 5.56 -22.94 21.99
C ALA A 35 6.15 -21.97 23.03
N GLY A 36 5.45 -20.92 23.46
CA GLY A 36 5.98 -19.93 24.39
C GLY A 36 6.86 -18.87 23.70
N VAL A 37 6.95 -17.65 24.26
CA VAL A 37 8.13 -16.83 23.97
C VAL A 37 9.31 -17.60 24.51
N ASN A 38 10.33 -17.79 23.68
CA ASN A 38 11.44 -18.64 24.03
C ASN A 38 12.19 -18.18 25.29
N ARG A 39 11.94 -17.00 25.90
CA ARG A 39 12.71 -16.50 27.06
C ARG A 39 12.92 -17.53 28.18
N PRO A 40 11.91 -18.21 28.75
CA PRO A 40 12.13 -19.24 29.77
C PRO A 40 12.79 -20.54 29.23
N LYS A 41 12.77 -20.74 27.90
CA LYS A 41 13.36 -21.89 27.19
C LYS A 41 14.74 -21.60 26.61
N LEU A 42 15.14 -20.32 26.52
CA LEU A 42 16.44 -19.87 26.05
C LEU A 42 17.49 -20.26 27.08
N THR A 43 18.66 -20.67 26.60
CA THR A 43 19.81 -20.91 27.48
C THR A 43 20.18 -19.60 28.18
N CYS A 44 20.76 -19.69 29.39
CA CYS A 44 21.24 -18.50 30.11
C CYS A 44 22.19 -17.64 29.27
N GLY A 45 22.96 -18.27 28.36
CA GLY A 45 23.80 -17.56 27.39
C GLY A 45 22.99 -16.72 26.41
N ASN A 46 21.98 -17.30 25.77
CA ASN A 46 21.12 -16.58 24.82
C ASN A 46 20.38 -15.41 25.50
N LEU A 47 19.85 -15.63 26.69
CA LEU A 47 19.22 -14.58 27.50
C LEU A 47 20.21 -13.46 27.82
N ALA A 48 21.43 -13.81 28.27
CA ALA A 48 22.46 -12.83 28.56
C ALA A 48 22.80 -11.96 27.34
N HIS A 49 22.89 -12.55 26.14
CA HIS A 49 23.07 -11.78 24.90
C HIS A 49 21.91 -10.81 24.64
N GLY A 50 20.67 -11.22 24.89
CA GLY A 50 19.47 -10.41 24.65
C GLY A 50 19.36 -9.16 25.54
N PHE A 51 19.87 -9.18 26.77
CA PHE A 51 19.74 -8.07 27.72
C PHE A 51 21.06 -7.45 28.21
N ALA A 52 22.22 -7.94 27.78
CA ALA A 52 23.52 -7.49 28.30
C ALA A 52 23.69 -5.96 28.25
N ALA A 53 23.22 -5.34 27.16
CA ALA A 53 23.29 -3.91 26.88
C ALA A 53 21.93 -3.19 27.05
N ALA A 54 20.99 -3.76 27.81
CA ALA A 54 19.66 -3.18 27.99
C ALA A 54 19.61 -2.02 29.02
N GLY A 55 20.75 -1.57 29.53
CA GLY A 55 20.82 -0.47 30.50
C GLY A 55 19.95 -0.74 31.72
N ASP A 56 19.09 0.22 32.06
CA ASP A 56 18.19 0.16 33.21
C ASP A 56 17.17 -0.99 33.13
N ASP A 57 16.84 -1.45 31.91
CA ASP A 57 15.86 -2.54 31.69
C ASP A 57 16.47 -3.93 31.92
N LYS A 58 17.80 -4.02 32.13
CA LYS A 58 18.52 -5.30 32.24
C LYS A 58 17.99 -6.21 33.34
N LEU A 59 17.68 -5.66 34.51
CA LEU A 59 17.18 -6.46 35.64
C LEU A 59 15.77 -6.99 35.35
N ALA A 60 14.89 -6.14 34.80
CA ALA A 60 13.53 -6.53 34.42
C ALA A 60 13.51 -7.64 33.36
N LEU A 61 14.38 -7.52 32.35
CA LEU A 61 14.55 -8.53 31.30
C LEU A 61 15.16 -9.84 31.83
N ARG A 62 16.15 -9.74 32.73
CA ARG A 62 16.80 -10.92 33.33
C ARG A 62 15.85 -11.72 34.18
N ASP A 63 15.04 -11.04 34.99
CA ASP A 63 14.10 -11.70 35.90
C ASP A 63 12.95 -12.36 35.12
N GLY A 64 12.77 -12.03 33.83
CA GLY A 64 11.86 -12.69 32.88
C GLY A 64 10.38 -12.41 33.13
N LYS A 65 10.06 -11.57 34.12
CA LYS A 65 8.69 -11.23 34.52
C LYS A 65 8.12 -10.05 33.75
N ALA A 66 8.97 -9.14 33.30
CA ALA A 66 8.52 -7.99 32.52
C ALA A 66 8.29 -8.40 31.07
N LEU A 67 7.17 -7.96 30.53
CA LEU A 67 6.87 -8.03 29.09
C LEU A 67 7.94 -7.29 28.30
N ASN A 68 8.38 -7.84 27.18
CA ASN A 68 9.29 -7.14 26.27
C ASN A 68 8.67 -6.90 24.91
N ILE A 69 8.62 -5.63 24.51
CA ILE A 69 8.07 -5.18 23.23
C ILE A 69 9.19 -5.05 22.20
N GLY A 70 9.09 -5.78 21.10
CA GLY A 70 10.01 -5.67 19.96
C GLY A 70 9.65 -4.51 19.05
N ILE A 71 10.61 -3.62 18.77
CA ILE A 71 10.43 -2.49 17.85
C ILE A 71 11.12 -2.82 16.53
N VAL A 72 10.36 -2.87 15.44
CA VAL A 72 10.92 -2.94 14.08
C VAL A 72 10.77 -1.58 13.44
N THR A 73 11.90 -0.96 13.10
CA THR A 73 11.93 0.44 12.64
C THR A 73 12.47 0.59 11.23
N ALA A 74 11.77 1.37 10.42
CA ALA A 74 12.22 1.82 9.11
C ALA A 74 12.86 3.22 9.16
N PHE A 75 13.48 3.58 10.29
CA PHE A 75 14.16 4.89 10.43
C PHE A 75 15.19 5.12 9.33
N ASN A 76 15.12 6.30 8.71
CA ASN A 76 16.07 6.78 7.73
C ASN A 76 16.10 8.31 7.81
N ASP A 77 17.29 8.88 8.04
CA ASP A 77 17.47 10.31 8.26
C ASP A 77 17.23 11.16 6.99
N MET A 78 17.42 10.57 5.80
CA MET A 78 17.25 11.24 4.52
C MET A 78 15.77 11.35 4.10
N LEU A 79 14.94 10.39 4.51
CA LEU A 79 13.54 10.32 4.08
C LEU A 79 12.61 11.06 5.04
N SER A 80 11.97 12.13 4.57
CA SER A 80 11.07 12.96 5.39
C SER A 80 10.02 12.14 6.16
N ALA A 81 9.47 11.08 5.56
CA ALA A 81 8.46 10.21 6.18
C ALA A 81 9.00 9.38 7.36
N HIS A 82 10.28 9.01 7.33
CA HIS A 82 10.89 8.09 8.30
C HIS A 82 11.88 8.75 9.25
N GLN A 83 12.37 9.94 8.91
CA GLN A 83 13.22 10.75 9.76
C GLN A 83 12.60 10.96 11.17
N PRO A 84 11.28 11.20 11.32
CA PRO A 84 10.66 11.34 12.65
C PRO A 84 10.91 10.17 13.60
N TYR A 85 11.10 8.95 13.07
CA TYR A 85 11.30 7.76 13.90
C TYR A 85 12.63 7.73 14.65
N GLY A 86 13.58 8.64 14.37
CA GLY A 86 14.92 8.61 14.99
C GLY A 86 14.90 8.65 16.52
N ARG A 87 13.89 9.29 17.12
CA ARG A 87 13.72 9.38 18.59
C ARG A 87 12.60 8.52 19.15
N TYR A 88 11.83 7.85 18.29
CA TYR A 88 10.68 7.04 18.74
C TYR A 88 11.11 5.87 19.64
N PRO A 89 12.17 5.09 19.33
CA PRO A 89 12.60 4.00 20.21
C PRO A 89 12.96 4.44 21.63
N GLU A 90 13.54 5.63 21.81
CA GLU A 90 13.85 6.18 23.14
C GLU A 90 12.57 6.52 23.91
N GLN A 91 11.60 7.17 23.25
CA GLN A 91 10.30 7.50 23.85
C GLN A 91 9.50 6.25 24.19
N ILE A 92 9.44 5.28 23.27
CA ILE A 92 8.72 4.01 23.46
C ILE A 92 9.25 3.26 24.69
N LYS A 93 10.57 3.25 24.92
CA LYS A 93 11.16 2.63 26.12
C LYS A 93 10.71 3.32 27.41
N VAL A 94 10.58 4.64 27.41
CA VAL A 94 10.04 5.38 28.56
C VAL A 94 8.59 4.99 28.80
N PHE A 95 7.75 5.01 27.75
CA PHE A 95 6.33 4.67 27.86
C PHE A 95 6.11 3.20 28.26
N ALA A 96 6.96 2.28 27.83
CA ALA A 96 6.86 0.88 28.24
C ALA A 96 7.06 0.72 29.76
N ARG A 97 8.02 1.46 30.34
CA ARG A 97 8.30 1.42 31.77
C ARG A 97 7.15 1.94 32.63
N GLU A 98 6.36 2.87 32.10
CA GLU A 98 5.18 3.42 32.79
C GLU A 98 4.13 2.35 33.11
N VAL A 99 4.11 1.26 32.35
CA VAL A 99 3.20 0.11 32.53
C VAL A 99 3.95 -1.17 32.95
N GLY A 100 5.19 -1.05 33.43
CA GLY A 100 6.00 -2.20 33.90
C GLY A 100 6.51 -3.13 32.79
N ALA A 101 6.46 -2.69 31.53
CA ALA A 101 7.02 -3.40 30.39
C ALA A 101 8.42 -2.84 30.03
N THR A 102 9.14 -3.57 29.19
CA THR A 102 10.39 -3.15 28.54
C THR A 102 10.18 -3.09 27.03
N ALA A 103 11.05 -2.37 26.32
CA ALA A 103 11.05 -2.36 24.87
C ALA A 103 12.48 -2.39 24.32
N GLN A 104 12.69 -3.10 23.22
CA GLN A 104 13.98 -3.17 22.54
C GLN A 104 13.79 -3.07 21.04
N VAL A 105 14.73 -2.42 20.35
CA VAL A 105 14.75 -2.46 18.89
C VAL A 105 15.14 -3.88 18.47
N ALA A 106 14.18 -4.59 17.89
CA ALA A 106 14.34 -5.94 17.36
C ALA A 106 15.14 -5.94 16.06
N GLY A 107 14.95 -4.91 15.23
CA GLY A 107 15.70 -4.76 13.99
C GLY A 107 15.37 -3.46 13.27
N GLY A 108 16.31 -3.04 12.42
CA GLY A 108 16.06 -2.04 11.39
C GLY A 108 15.69 -2.71 10.07
N VAL A 109 14.74 -2.13 9.34
CA VAL A 109 14.40 -2.55 7.97
C VAL A 109 14.79 -1.45 7.00
N PRO A 110 15.18 -1.78 5.75
CA PRO A 110 15.51 -0.75 4.78
C PRO A 110 14.29 0.10 4.46
N ALA A 111 14.50 1.41 4.34
CA ALA A 111 13.46 2.35 3.94
C ALA A 111 13.82 2.92 2.56
N MET A 112 13.22 2.35 1.51
CA MET A 112 13.30 2.90 0.16
C MET A 112 12.17 3.90 -0.06
N CYS A 113 12.47 5.00 -0.75
CA CYS A 113 11.48 6.00 -1.12
C CYS A 113 11.32 6.06 -2.64
N ASP A 114 10.10 5.83 -3.09
CA ASP A 114 9.76 5.96 -4.51
C ASP A 114 9.97 7.40 -4.99
N GLY A 115 9.68 8.41 -4.17
CA GLY A 115 9.92 9.81 -4.52
C GLY A 115 11.38 10.13 -4.85
N VAL A 116 12.34 9.37 -4.30
CA VAL A 116 13.79 9.52 -4.60
C VAL A 116 14.20 8.71 -5.83
N THR A 117 13.58 7.55 -6.04
CA THR A 117 14.00 6.57 -7.05
C THR A 117 13.19 6.62 -8.34
N GLN A 118 12.05 7.33 -8.35
CA GLN A 118 11.18 7.50 -9.51
C GLN A 118 11.95 8.01 -10.74
N GLY A 119 11.82 7.26 -11.84
CA GLY A 119 12.48 7.58 -13.11
C GLY A 119 13.97 7.25 -13.16
N GLN A 120 14.54 6.64 -12.11
CA GLN A 120 15.91 6.15 -12.05
C GLN A 120 15.95 4.62 -12.12
N ASP A 121 17.10 4.04 -12.48
CA ASP A 121 17.33 2.58 -12.52
C ASP A 121 17.01 1.89 -11.19
N SER A 122 17.23 2.56 -10.06
CA SER A 122 16.96 2.00 -8.73
C SER A 122 15.47 1.72 -8.50
N MET A 123 14.55 2.29 -9.29
CA MET A 123 13.12 1.99 -9.19
C MET A 123 12.79 0.52 -9.47
N GLU A 124 13.66 -0.18 -10.21
CA GLU A 124 13.58 -1.62 -10.45
C GLU A 124 13.72 -2.45 -9.16
N LEU A 125 14.29 -1.86 -8.09
CA LEU A 125 14.38 -2.50 -6.78
C LEU A 125 13.19 -2.18 -5.87
N SER A 126 12.29 -1.27 -6.29
CA SER A 126 11.23 -0.76 -5.43
C SER A 126 10.31 -1.88 -4.97
N LEU A 127 9.69 -2.66 -5.88
CA LEU A 127 8.81 -3.75 -5.45
C LEU A 127 9.54 -4.78 -4.57
N PHE A 128 10.75 -5.17 -4.98
CA PHE A 128 11.57 -6.13 -4.27
C PHE A 128 11.97 -5.68 -2.86
N SER A 129 12.07 -4.37 -2.62
CA SER A 129 12.31 -3.85 -1.28
C SER A 129 11.21 -4.26 -0.28
N ARG A 130 9.97 -4.46 -0.72
CA ARG A 130 8.88 -5.00 0.13
C ARG A 130 9.25 -6.37 0.68
N ASP A 131 9.72 -7.27 -0.19
CA ASP A 131 10.10 -8.62 0.18
C ASP A 131 11.37 -8.61 1.05
N THR A 132 12.33 -7.72 0.76
CA THR A 132 13.48 -7.49 1.65
C THR A 132 13.04 -7.05 3.04
N ILE A 133 12.10 -6.11 3.15
CA ILE A 133 11.57 -5.62 4.44
C ILE A 133 10.86 -6.73 5.19
N ALA A 134 10.08 -7.57 4.50
CA ALA A 134 9.45 -8.74 5.12
C ALA A 134 10.49 -9.71 5.70
N MET A 135 11.53 -10.02 4.94
CA MET A 135 12.65 -10.86 5.41
C MET A 135 13.40 -10.21 6.58
N SER A 136 13.71 -8.92 6.51
CA SER A 136 14.38 -8.18 7.60
C SER A 136 13.53 -8.13 8.88
N THR A 137 12.21 -7.94 8.74
CA THR A 137 11.26 -7.99 9.86
C THR A 137 11.28 -9.36 10.51
N ALA A 138 11.24 -10.42 9.70
CA ALA A 138 11.30 -11.80 10.18
C ALA A 138 12.62 -12.09 10.91
N VAL A 139 13.76 -11.63 10.38
CA VAL A 139 15.06 -11.74 11.05
C VAL A 139 15.04 -11.04 12.40
N GLY A 140 14.55 -9.79 12.49
CA GLY A 140 14.49 -9.04 13.74
C GLY A 140 13.61 -9.71 14.80
N LEU A 141 12.44 -10.23 14.42
CA LEU A 141 11.53 -10.91 15.36
C LEU A 141 12.01 -12.32 15.74
N SER A 142 12.84 -12.96 14.91
CA SER A 142 13.36 -14.32 15.16
C SER A 142 14.25 -14.45 16.40
N HIS A 143 14.69 -13.34 16.99
CA HIS A 143 15.40 -13.35 18.28
C HIS A 143 14.61 -14.04 19.41
N GLY A 144 13.28 -14.11 19.31
CA GLY A 144 12.45 -14.87 20.26
C GLY A 144 12.44 -14.28 21.68
N MET A 145 12.62 -12.97 21.77
CA MET A 145 12.74 -12.20 23.02
C MET A 145 11.54 -11.30 23.30
N PHE A 146 10.46 -11.40 22.52
CA PHE A 146 9.37 -10.43 22.50
C PHE A 146 8.01 -11.09 22.68
N GLU A 147 7.12 -10.43 23.42
CA GLU A 147 5.73 -10.85 23.65
C GLU A 147 4.72 -9.98 22.88
N ALA A 148 5.16 -8.85 22.34
CA ALA A 148 4.41 -7.95 21.46
C ALA A 148 5.38 -7.21 20.54
N ALA A 149 4.86 -6.61 19.47
CA ALA A 149 5.67 -5.83 18.53
C ALA A 149 5.06 -4.47 18.19
N LEU A 150 5.94 -3.50 17.94
CA LEU A 150 5.59 -2.20 17.36
C LEU A 150 6.33 -2.02 16.05
N PHE A 151 5.59 -1.67 15.01
CA PHE A 151 6.11 -1.47 13.66
C PHE A 151 6.09 0.01 13.31
N LEU A 152 7.27 0.56 13.01
CA LEU A 152 7.48 1.97 12.71
C LEU A 152 7.80 2.11 11.21
N GLY A 153 6.78 2.29 10.37
CA GLY A 153 6.96 2.43 8.92
C GLY A 153 5.73 2.98 8.22
N ILE A 154 5.96 3.67 7.09
CA ILE A 154 4.90 4.42 6.40
C ILE A 154 4.90 4.27 4.87
N CYS A 155 6.07 4.40 4.23
CA CYS A 155 6.14 4.48 2.78
C CYS A 155 5.57 3.24 2.09
N ASP A 156 5.33 3.38 0.80
CA ASP A 156 4.62 2.42 -0.06
C ASP A 156 4.97 0.94 0.22
N LYS A 157 6.24 0.56 0.13
CA LYS A 157 6.68 -0.85 0.21
C LYS A 157 6.91 -1.30 1.65
N ILE A 158 6.99 -0.34 2.57
CA ILE A 158 7.42 -0.56 3.95
C ILE A 158 6.30 -1.17 4.78
N VAL A 159 5.10 -0.58 4.77
CA VAL A 159 3.97 -1.12 5.52
C VAL A 159 3.61 -2.54 5.07
N PRO A 160 3.43 -2.84 3.76
CA PRO A 160 3.16 -4.20 3.31
C PRO A 160 4.29 -5.17 3.69
N GLY A 161 5.56 -4.76 3.57
CA GLY A 161 6.70 -5.58 3.98
C GLY A 161 6.68 -5.91 5.48
N LEU A 162 6.45 -4.91 6.34
CA LEU A 162 6.32 -5.08 7.79
C LEU A 162 5.17 -6.02 8.13
N ILE A 163 4.01 -5.85 7.50
CA ILE A 163 2.84 -6.73 7.69
C ILE A 163 3.14 -8.16 7.26
N ILE A 164 3.69 -8.38 6.06
CA ILE A 164 4.02 -9.72 5.56
C ILE A 164 5.00 -10.42 6.51
N GLY A 165 6.07 -9.75 6.93
CA GLY A 165 7.04 -10.31 7.87
C GLY A 165 6.42 -10.58 9.25
N GLY A 166 5.65 -9.63 9.77
CA GLY A 166 4.96 -9.74 11.06
C GLY A 166 3.92 -10.85 11.10
N LEU A 167 3.19 -11.11 10.01
CA LEU A 167 2.20 -12.18 9.93
C LEU A 167 2.82 -13.56 10.10
N ARG A 168 4.11 -13.74 9.77
CA ARG A 168 4.84 -15.00 10.06
C ARG A 168 5.20 -15.17 11.54
N PHE A 169 5.08 -14.09 12.32
CA PHE A 169 5.09 -14.06 13.77
C PHE A 169 3.71 -13.67 14.30
N GLY A 170 2.64 -14.06 13.59
CA GLY A 170 1.27 -13.58 13.86
C GLY A 170 0.72 -13.89 15.26
N HIS A 171 1.39 -14.76 16.03
CA HIS A 171 1.11 -14.99 17.45
C HIS A 171 1.50 -13.80 18.34
N LEU A 172 2.34 -12.88 17.85
CA LEU A 172 2.67 -11.64 18.54
C LEU A 172 1.58 -10.59 18.28
N PRO A 173 0.98 -10.03 19.33
CA PRO A 173 0.18 -8.83 19.22
C PRO A 173 1.04 -7.69 18.68
N THR A 174 0.56 -7.03 17.63
CA THR A 174 1.35 -6.08 16.86
C THR A 174 0.53 -4.82 16.58
N ILE A 175 1.12 -3.65 16.85
CA ILE A 175 0.52 -2.35 16.52
C ILE A 175 1.45 -1.58 15.59
N LEU A 176 0.90 -1.03 14.52
CA LEU A 176 1.64 -0.12 13.63
C LEU A 176 1.53 1.30 14.19
N VAL A 177 2.64 2.03 14.24
CA VAL A 177 2.71 3.37 14.82
C VAL A 177 3.10 4.39 13.74
N PRO A 178 2.13 5.10 13.15
CA PRO A 178 2.40 6.13 12.15
C PRO A 178 3.17 7.32 12.74
N SER A 179 4.06 7.93 11.94
CA SER A 179 4.64 9.24 12.30
C SER A 179 3.75 10.42 11.88
N GLY A 180 2.96 10.23 10.81
CA GLY A 180 2.02 11.21 10.26
C GLY A 180 2.46 11.84 8.92
N PRO A 181 1.56 12.58 8.25
CA PRO A 181 1.88 13.35 7.07
C PRO A 181 2.64 14.63 7.44
N MET A 182 3.37 15.19 6.49
CA MET A 182 3.87 16.55 6.61
C MET A 182 2.70 17.55 6.54
N PRO A 183 2.82 18.76 7.14
CA PRO A 183 1.88 19.84 6.94
C PRO A 183 1.66 20.19 5.45
N THR A 184 0.55 20.86 5.13
CA THR A 184 0.26 21.32 3.76
C THR A 184 1.31 22.31 3.27
N GLY A 185 1.90 22.01 2.11
CA GLY A 185 2.88 22.87 1.41
C GLY A 185 2.29 23.54 0.16
N LEU A 186 3.09 23.63 -0.90
CA LEU A 186 2.64 24.17 -2.19
C LEU A 186 1.37 23.45 -2.71
N ALA A 187 0.41 24.21 -3.24
CA ALA A 187 -0.81 23.65 -3.82
C ALA A 187 -0.50 22.69 -4.97
N ASN A 188 -1.11 21.50 -4.94
CA ASN A 188 -0.84 20.44 -5.91
C ASN A 188 -1.14 20.82 -7.37
N LYS A 189 -2.15 21.66 -7.63
CA LYS A 189 -2.45 22.18 -8.96
C LYS A 189 -1.27 22.96 -9.55
N GLU A 190 -0.61 23.77 -8.72
CA GLU A 190 0.53 24.56 -9.15
C GLU A 190 1.75 23.69 -9.44
N LYS A 191 2.00 22.69 -8.58
CA LYS A 191 3.02 21.67 -8.83
C LYS A 191 2.81 20.94 -10.16
N VAL A 192 1.59 20.49 -10.46
CA VAL A 192 1.27 19.80 -11.72
C VAL A 192 1.46 20.74 -12.92
N ARG A 193 1.01 22.00 -12.83
CA ARG A 193 1.19 23.01 -13.86
C ARG A 193 2.67 23.19 -14.21
N ILE A 194 3.53 23.36 -13.20
CA ILE A 194 4.98 23.55 -13.39
C ILE A 194 5.61 22.30 -14.02
N ARG A 195 5.21 21.08 -13.61
CA ARG A 195 5.66 19.82 -14.25
C ARG A 195 5.28 19.73 -15.74
N GLN A 196 4.06 20.13 -16.09
CA GLN A 196 3.60 20.13 -17.48
C GLN A 196 4.37 21.16 -18.32
N LEU A 197 4.53 22.39 -17.80
CA LEU A 197 5.33 23.41 -18.47
C LEU A 197 6.78 22.97 -18.68
N TYR A 198 7.37 22.25 -17.72
CA TYR A 198 8.72 21.71 -17.85
C TYR A 198 8.78 20.64 -18.95
N ALA A 199 7.79 19.74 -19.02
CA ALA A 199 7.69 18.74 -20.07
C ALA A 199 7.52 19.35 -21.47
N GLU A 200 6.86 20.51 -21.57
CA GLU A 200 6.74 21.30 -22.79
C GLU A 200 7.98 22.17 -23.10
N GLY A 201 8.98 22.21 -22.21
CA GLY A 201 10.17 23.06 -22.36
C GLY A 201 9.94 24.55 -22.10
N LYS A 202 8.84 24.92 -21.44
CA LYS A 202 8.45 26.30 -21.16
C LYS A 202 9.03 26.87 -19.86
N VAL A 203 9.49 26.02 -18.95
CA VAL A 203 10.18 26.41 -17.70
C VAL A 203 11.49 25.64 -17.53
N GLY A 204 12.43 26.24 -16.80
CA GLY A 204 13.76 25.67 -16.54
C GLY A 204 13.79 24.67 -15.37
N ARG A 205 14.96 24.06 -15.16
CA ARG A 205 15.20 23.12 -14.05
C ARG A 205 15.07 23.78 -12.68
N ASP A 206 15.49 25.03 -12.54
CA ASP A 206 15.52 25.72 -11.25
C ASP A 206 14.09 26.00 -10.74
N GLU A 207 13.19 26.47 -11.61
CA GLU A 207 11.77 26.68 -11.28
C GLU A 207 11.06 25.36 -10.92
N LEU A 208 11.37 24.28 -11.63
CA LEU A 208 10.86 22.95 -11.27
C LEU A 208 11.35 22.52 -9.88
N LEU A 209 12.65 22.72 -9.58
CA LEU A 209 13.24 22.32 -8.30
C LEU A 209 12.67 23.14 -7.13
N GLU A 210 12.47 24.44 -7.32
CA GLU A 210 11.85 25.32 -6.32
C GLU A 210 10.41 24.86 -5.99
N SER A 211 9.62 24.56 -7.02
CA SER A 211 8.25 24.02 -6.86
C SER A 211 8.22 22.68 -6.12
N GLU A 212 9.10 21.75 -6.47
CA GLU A 212 9.20 20.45 -5.78
C GLU A 212 9.65 20.61 -4.32
N SER A 213 10.61 21.50 -4.04
CA SER A 213 11.12 21.74 -2.69
C SER A 213 10.07 22.39 -1.79
N ALA A 214 9.27 23.32 -2.32
CA ALA A 214 8.13 23.89 -1.60
C ALA A 214 7.02 22.87 -1.32
N SER A 215 6.95 21.80 -2.11
CA SER A 215 6.04 20.68 -1.84
C SER A 215 6.56 19.78 -0.72
N TYR A 216 7.85 19.43 -0.76
CA TYR A 216 8.51 18.54 0.22
C TYR A 216 9.32 19.33 1.26
N HIS A 217 8.65 20.20 2.02
CA HIS A 217 9.29 21.24 2.82
C HIS A 217 9.54 20.87 4.30
N SER A 218 9.00 19.75 4.79
CA SER A 218 9.05 19.39 6.21
C SER A 218 9.02 17.87 6.44
N ALA A 219 9.29 17.46 7.69
CA ALA A 219 9.24 16.05 8.09
C ALA A 219 7.79 15.52 8.09
N GLY A 220 7.65 14.24 7.77
CA GLY A 220 6.38 13.55 7.59
C GLY A 220 6.21 12.97 6.19
N THR A 221 5.16 12.18 6.05
CA THR A 221 4.79 11.52 4.79
C THR A 221 4.27 12.53 3.77
N CYS A 222 4.47 12.26 2.48
CA CYS A 222 3.95 13.10 1.40
C CYS A 222 2.46 13.43 1.62
N THR A 223 2.03 14.64 1.29
CA THR A 223 0.65 15.08 1.55
C THR A 223 -0.37 14.53 0.54
N PHE A 224 0.08 14.04 -0.62
CA PHE A 224 -0.83 13.45 -1.60
C PHE A 224 -1.28 12.04 -1.18
N TYR A 225 -2.49 11.66 -1.57
CA TYR A 225 -3.10 10.37 -1.30
C TYR A 225 -2.56 9.27 -2.23
N GLY A 226 -1.24 9.05 -2.15
CA GLY A 226 -0.55 7.93 -2.77
C GLY A 226 -0.56 6.68 -1.91
N THR A 227 0.29 5.73 -2.27
CA THR A 227 0.33 4.42 -1.61
C THR A 227 0.71 4.51 -0.13
N ALA A 228 1.62 5.41 0.25
CA ALA A 228 2.01 5.58 1.65
C ALA A 228 0.83 5.97 2.56
N ASN A 229 -0.03 6.90 2.13
CA ASN A 229 -1.20 7.32 2.90
C ASN A 229 -2.37 6.32 2.78
N SER A 230 -2.50 5.65 1.63
CA SER A 230 -3.43 4.52 1.47
C SER A 230 -3.06 3.36 2.41
N ASN A 231 -1.76 3.08 2.63
CA ASN A 231 -1.30 2.11 3.63
C ASN A 231 -1.81 2.48 5.03
N GLN A 232 -1.66 3.74 5.44
CA GLN A 232 -2.10 4.15 6.77
C GLN A 232 -3.63 4.00 6.94
N MET A 233 -4.40 4.36 5.91
CA MET A 233 -5.84 4.10 5.88
C MET A 233 -6.17 2.62 6.03
N MET A 234 -5.51 1.74 5.26
CA MET A 234 -5.78 0.30 5.34
C MET A 234 -5.53 -0.24 6.73
N MET A 235 -4.48 0.24 7.42
CA MET A 235 -4.19 -0.19 8.78
C MET A 235 -5.29 0.24 9.77
N GLU A 236 -5.95 1.39 9.57
CA GLU A 236 -7.14 1.75 10.36
C GLU A 236 -8.35 0.87 10.02
N MET A 237 -8.58 0.57 8.74
CA MET A 237 -9.67 -0.32 8.30
C MET A 237 -9.50 -1.77 8.74
N MET A 238 -8.26 -2.21 8.95
CA MET A 238 -7.91 -3.52 9.52
C MET A 238 -7.80 -3.47 11.05
N GLY A 239 -7.97 -2.29 11.67
CA GLY A 239 -7.88 -2.12 13.12
C GLY A 239 -6.49 -2.37 13.71
N LEU A 240 -5.42 -2.07 12.97
CA LEU A 240 -4.02 -2.26 13.37
C LEU A 240 -3.32 -0.99 13.89
N HIS A 241 -4.02 0.15 13.81
CA HIS A 241 -3.61 1.44 14.37
C HIS A 241 -4.47 1.81 15.58
N MET A 242 -3.96 2.66 16.47
CA MET A 242 -4.82 3.37 17.41
C MET A 242 -5.83 4.24 16.63
N PRO A 243 -7.10 4.36 17.08
CA PRO A 243 -8.14 5.05 16.32
C PRO A 243 -7.77 6.49 15.98
N GLY A 244 -7.95 6.87 14.71
CA GLY A 244 -7.69 8.22 14.18
C GLY A 244 -6.21 8.62 14.17
N SER A 245 -5.28 7.68 14.38
CA SER A 245 -3.86 8.03 14.54
C SER A 245 -3.10 8.26 13.23
N SER A 246 -3.62 7.83 12.07
CA SER A 246 -2.85 7.85 10.80
C SER A 246 -2.42 9.24 10.35
N PHE A 247 -3.31 10.22 10.49
CA PHE A 247 -3.14 11.53 9.88
C PHE A 247 -2.79 12.67 10.85
N VAL A 248 -2.51 12.34 12.12
CA VAL A 248 -2.00 13.30 13.09
C VAL A 248 -0.57 13.72 12.73
N LEU A 249 -0.29 15.03 12.74
CA LEU A 249 1.02 15.56 12.34
C LEU A 249 2.19 15.11 13.25
N PRO A 250 3.38 14.86 12.68
CA PRO A 250 4.60 14.60 13.45
C PRO A 250 4.93 15.75 14.41
N GLY A 251 5.58 15.43 15.53
CA GLY A 251 6.09 16.44 16.47
C GLY A 251 5.03 17.15 17.32
N THR A 252 3.76 16.76 17.21
CA THR A 252 2.69 17.28 18.06
C THR A 252 2.57 16.52 19.38
N LYS A 253 2.05 17.19 20.43
CA LYS A 253 1.71 16.53 21.70
C LYS A 253 0.74 15.37 21.49
N LEU A 254 -0.27 15.55 20.64
CA LEU A 254 -1.24 14.51 20.31
C LEU A 254 -0.57 13.26 19.71
N ARG A 255 0.39 13.43 18.78
CA ARG A 255 1.18 12.31 18.22
C ARG A 255 1.98 11.57 19.30
N GLN A 256 2.59 12.30 20.22
CA GLN A 256 3.35 11.71 21.33
C GLN A 256 2.44 10.86 22.21
N GLU A 257 1.29 11.39 22.61
CA GLU A 257 0.34 10.67 23.47
C GLU A 257 -0.32 9.49 22.76
N LEU A 258 -0.58 9.58 21.45
CA LEU A 258 -1.00 8.42 20.65
C LEU A 258 0.07 7.32 20.61
N THR A 259 1.34 7.71 20.53
CA THR A 259 2.47 6.75 20.58
C THR A 259 2.53 6.09 21.96
N ARG A 260 2.39 6.87 23.04
CA ARG A 260 2.29 6.35 24.41
C ARG A 260 1.12 5.36 24.56
N ALA A 261 -0.06 5.72 24.05
CA ALA A 261 -1.25 4.87 24.08
C ALA A 261 -1.04 3.56 23.32
N ALA A 262 -0.38 3.59 22.16
CA ALA A 262 -0.04 2.38 21.41
C ALA A 262 0.92 1.47 22.20
N VAL A 263 1.91 2.02 22.91
CA VAL A 263 2.83 1.25 23.76
C VAL A 263 2.09 0.59 24.92
N HIS A 264 1.26 1.35 25.63
CA HIS A 264 0.47 0.82 26.74
C HIS A 264 -0.49 -0.26 26.25
N ARG A 265 -1.15 -0.02 25.10
CA ARG A 265 -2.07 -0.97 24.52
C ARG A 265 -1.35 -2.25 24.09
N ALA A 266 -0.19 -2.16 23.45
CA ALA A 266 0.62 -3.32 23.09
C ALA A 266 0.96 -4.20 24.29
N ALA A 267 1.21 -3.59 25.47
CA ALA A 267 1.42 -4.34 26.70
C ALA A 267 0.14 -5.02 27.23
N GLN A 268 -1.01 -4.35 27.16
CA GLN A 268 -2.31 -4.87 27.60
C GLN A 268 -2.82 -6.04 26.75
N ILE A 269 -2.56 -6.02 25.44
CA ILE A 269 -3.04 -7.04 24.51
C ILE A 269 -2.06 -8.19 24.29
N SER A 270 -0.95 -8.15 25.04
CA SER A 270 0.17 -9.06 24.94
C SER A 270 -0.14 -10.45 25.49
N TRP A 271 0.88 -11.31 25.53
CA TRP A 271 0.75 -12.70 25.97
C TRP A 271 0.08 -12.88 27.33
N ASP A 272 0.49 -12.07 28.30
CA ASP A 272 0.11 -12.17 29.71
C ASP A 272 -0.98 -11.15 30.09
N GLY A 273 -1.48 -10.40 29.10
CA GLY A 273 -2.56 -9.46 29.29
C GLY A 273 -3.93 -10.12 29.29
N ASP A 274 -4.92 -9.45 29.89
CA ASP A 274 -6.30 -9.95 29.99
C ASP A 274 -7.06 -9.94 28.63
N ASP A 275 -6.44 -9.42 27.57
CA ASP A 275 -7.07 -9.17 26.27
C ASP A 275 -6.11 -9.53 25.10
N TYR A 276 -5.63 -10.77 25.08
CA TYR A 276 -4.67 -11.26 24.08
C TYR A 276 -5.19 -11.14 22.63
N ARG A 277 -4.49 -10.34 21.80
CA ARG A 277 -4.88 -10.03 20.41
C ARG A 277 -3.74 -10.24 19.42
N PRO A 278 -3.45 -11.50 19.04
CA PRO A 278 -2.41 -11.82 18.06
C PRO A 278 -2.72 -11.24 16.68
N LEU A 279 -1.70 -10.70 16.02
CA LEU A 279 -1.80 -10.12 14.67
C LEU A 279 -2.48 -11.06 13.66
N GLY A 280 -2.18 -12.36 13.73
CA GLY A 280 -2.74 -13.38 12.83
C GLY A 280 -4.25 -13.56 12.95
N HIS A 281 -4.85 -13.21 14.09
CA HIS A 281 -6.30 -13.20 14.28
C HIS A 281 -6.92 -11.83 14.02
N CYS A 282 -6.16 -10.73 14.14
CA CYS A 282 -6.64 -9.40 13.74
C CYS A 282 -6.71 -9.28 12.22
N VAL A 283 -5.76 -9.89 11.50
CA VAL A 283 -5.77 -9.97 10.03
C VAL A 283 -6.48 -11.24 9.58
N ASP A 284 -7.78 -11.12 9.35
CA ASP A 284 -8.65 -12.16 8.80
C ASP A 284 -9.24 -11.75 7.44
N GLU A 285 -10.07 -12.62 6.87
CA GLU A 285 -10.74 -12.39 5.60
C GLU A 285 -11.57 -11.10 5.59
N LYS A 286 -12.26 -10.81 6.70
CA LYS A 286 -13.11 -9.61 6.84
C LYS A 286 -12.27 -8.33 6.93
N ALA A 287 -11.16 -8.36 7.66
CA ALA A 287 -10.22 -7.25 7.75
C ALA A 287 -9.60 -6.94 6.37
N ILE A 288 -9.25 -7.97 5.59
CA ILE A 288 -8.77 -7.80 4.21
C ILE A 288 -9.86 -7.20 3.31
N VAL A 289 -11.11 -7.65 3.41
CA VAL A 289 -12.23 -7.04 2.68
C VAL A 289 -12.42 -5.58 3.10
N ASN A 290 -12.37 -5.26 4.39
CA ASN A 290 -12.45 -3.90 4.90
C ASN A 290 -11.33 -2.99 4.36
N ALA A 291 -10.10 -3.51 4.23
CA ALA A 291 -9.00 -2.78 3.63
C ALA A 291 -9.29 -2.42 2.16
N VAL A 292 -9.85 -3.36 1.38
CA VAL A 292 -10.26 -3.12 -0.01
C VAL A 292 -11.42 -2.12 -0.07
N VAL A 293 -12.44 -2.26 0.77
CA VAL A 293 -13.57 -1.31 0.84
C VAL A 293 -13.06 0.10 1.16
N GLY A 294 -12.19 0.25 2.16
CA GLY A 294 -11.58 1.53 2.48
C GLY A 294 -10.79 2.11 1.30
N LEU A 295 -9.99 1.29 0.63
CA LEU A 295 -9.23 1.68 -0.57
C LEU A 295 -10.14 2.23 -1.67
N LEU A 296 -11.25 1.56 -1.93
CA LEU A 296 -12.23 1.96 -2.94
C LEU A 296 -12.97 3.25 -2.53
N ALA A 297 -13.41 3.31 -1.27
CA ALA A 297 -14.17 4.43 -0.73
C ALA A 297 -13.37 5.74 -0.69
N THR A 298 -12.05 5.66 -0.51
CA THR A 298 -11.17 6.82 -0.47
C THR A 298 -10.41 7.07 -1.78
N GLY A 299 -10.58 6.21 -2.79
CA GLY A 299 -9.89 6.32 -4.07
C GLY A 299 -8.37 6.14 -3.92
N GLY A 300 -7.94 5.18 -3.10
CA GLY A 300 -6.53 4.90 -2.80
C GLY A 300 -5.73 4.29 -3.96
N SER A 301 -4.43 4.10 -3.72
CA SER A 301 -3.45 3.73 -4.76
C SER A 301 -3.66 2.35 -5.38
N THR A 302 -3.55 2.24 -6.71
CA THR A 302 -3.63 0.94 -7.42
C THR A 302 -2.47 -0.01 -7.10
N ASN A 303 -1.38 0.44 -6.48
CA ASN A 303 -0.34 -0.48 -5.99
C ASN A 303 -0.89 -1.50 -4.98
N HIS A 304 -2.00 -1.20 -4.33
CA HIS A 304 -2.67 -2.12 -3.40
C HIS A 304 -3.32 -3.32 -4.07
N VAL A 305 -3.57 -3.30 -5.37
CA VAL A 305 -4.01 -4.51 -6.10
C VAL A 305 -2.92 -5.58 -6.17
N ILE A 306 -1.67 -5.23 -5.81
CA ILE A 306 -0.52 -6.12 -5.67
C ILE A 306 -0.20 -6.36 -4.19
N HIS A 307 -0.24 -5.31 -3.37
CA HIS A 307 0.12 -5.43 -1.94
C HIS A 307 -0.92 -6.17 -1.12
N ILE A 308 -2.21 -5.97 -1.37
CA ILE A 308 -3.28 -6.64 -0.61
C ILE A 308 -3.23 -8.15 -0.80
N PRO A 309 -3.13 -8.71 -2.04
CA PRO A 309 -2.98 -10.15 -2.21
C PRO A 309 -1.72 -10.71 -1.54
N ALA A 310 -0.59 -9.97 -1.58
CA ALA A 310 0.64 -10.38 -0.92
C ALA A 310 0.49 -10.44 0.63
N MET A 311 -0.11 -9.40 1.23
CA MET A 311 -0.38 -9.38 2.67
C MET A 311 -1.40 -10.46 3.08
N ALA A 312 -2.46 -10.63 2.30
CA ALA A 312 -3.51 -11.62 2.55
C ALA A 312 -2.94 -13.05 2.54
N ARG A 313 -2.11 -13.39 1.54
CA ARG A 313 -1.46 -14.71 1.43
C ARG A 313 -0.56 -15.01 2.62
N ALA A 314 0.15 -14.01 3.14
CA ALA A 314 0.97 -14.18 4.35
C ALA A 314 0.14 -14.58 5.60
N ALA A 315 -1.16 -14.25 5.62
CA ALA A 315 -2.16 -14.62 6.61
C ALA A 315 -3.02 -15.84 6.21
N GLY A 316 -2.69 -16.54 5.12
CA GLY A 316 -3.45 -17.67 4.60
C GLY A 316 -4.77 -17.29 3.90
N VAL A 317 -4.97 -16.01 3.59
CA VAL A 317 -6.17 -15.48 2.91
C VAL A 317 -5.89 -15.29 1.41
N GLN A 318 -6.83 -15.70 0.56
CA GLN A 318 -6.74 -15.63 -0.89
C GLN A 318 -7.80 -14.68 -1.45
N ILE A 319 -7.35 -13.53 -1.95
CA ILE A 319 -8.16 -12.51 -2.65
C ILE A 319 -7.56 -12.26 -4.03
N ASP A 320 -8.41 -12.06 -5.04
CA ASP A 320 -7.99 -11.78 -6.42
C ASP A 320 -8.64 -10.50 -6.98
N TRP A 321 -8.39 -10.18 -8.25
CA TRP A 321 -8.94 -8.97 -8.87
C TRP A 321 -10.43 -9.07 -9.19
N ASP A 322 -11.01 -10.27 -9.32
CA ASP A 322 -12.45 -10.43 -9.50
C ASP A 322 -13.20 -9.98 -8.23
N ASP A 323 -12.65 -10.29 -7.05
CA ASP A 323 -13.17 -9.79 -5.78
C ASP A 323 -13.11 -8.26 -5.69
N MET A 324 -11.97 -7.68 -6.05
CA MET A 324 -11.78 -6.23 -5.98
C MET A 324 -12.64 -5.46 -6.99
N ASP A 325 -12.82 -5.98 -8.20
CA ASP A 325 -13.74 -5.40 -9.21
C ASP A 325 -15.20 -5.46 -8.73
N GLU A 326 -15.63 -6.60 -8.20
CA GLU A 326 -17.00 -6.79 -7.72
C GLU A 326 -17.30 -5.89 -6.50
N LEU A 327 -16.36 -5.73 -5.57
CA LEU A 327 -16.46 -4.75 -4.48
C LEU A 327 -16.47 -3.31 -5.01
N SER A 328 -15.62 -3.00 -6.00
CA SER A 328 -15.55 -1.65 -6.57
C SER A 328 -16.88 -1.17 -7.16
N ARG A 329 -17.72 -2.07 -7.64
CA ARG A 329 -19.03 -1.74 -8.24
C ARG A 329 -20.08 -1.28 -7.22
N VAL A 330 -19.88 -1.58 -5.93
CA VAL A 330 -20.88 -1.31 -4.88
C VAL A 330 -20.37 -0.35 -3.80
N VAL A 331 -19.05 -0.18 -3.67
CA VAL A 331 -18.46 0.75 -2.72
C VAL A 331 -18.33 2.13 -3.38
N PRO A 332 -19.03 3.16 -2.91
CA PRO A 332 -18.97 4.49 -3.50
C PRO A 332 -17.72 5.26 -3.10
N LEU A 333 -17.25 6.13 -3.99
CA LEU A 333 -16.14 7.05 -3.70
C LEU A 333 -16.65 8.22 -2.84
N ILE A 334 -16.27 8.25 -1.57
CA ILE A 334 -16.71 9.27 -0.59
C ILE A 334 -15.63 10.27 -0.22
N ALA A 335 -14.36 10.04 -0.59
CA ALA A 335 -13.28 11.00 -0.39
C ALA A 335 -12.74 11.55 -1.73
N SER A 336 -12.38 12.83 -1.74
CA SER A 336 -11.80 13.55 -2.87
C SER A 336 -10.46 14.17 -2.46
N VAL A 337 -9.46 13.31 -2.29
CA VAL A 337 -8.10 13.72 -1.91
C VAL A 337 -7.20 13.71 -3.13
N TYR A 338 -6.32 14.70 -3.29
CA TYR A 338 -5.34 14.76 -4.36
C TYR A 338 -4.56 13.43 -4.42
N PRO A 339 -4.50 12.72 -5.56
CA PRO A 339 -4.69 13.22 -6.94
C PRO A 339 -6.12 13.29 -7.48
N ASN A 340 -7.10 12.68 -6.81
CA ASN A 340 -8.49 12.66 -7.29
C ASN A 340 -9.21 14.00 -7.04
N GLY A 341 -8.84 14.69 -5.96
CA GLY A 341 -9.37 15.99 -5.55
C GLY A 341 -8.32 17.09 -5.51
N ALA A 342 -8.73 18.28 -5.04
CA ALA A 342 -7.83 19.43 -4.93
C ALA A 342 -7.06 19.47 -3.60
N GLY A 343 -7.69 19.09 -2.49
CA GLY A 343 -7.09 19.11 -1.16
C GLY A 343 -6.22 17.89 -0.89
N ASP A 344 -5.23 18.06 -0.01
CA ASP A 344 -4.32 17.01 0.44
C ASP A 344 -4.85 16.25 1.68
N VAL A 345 -4.07 15.30 2.21
CA VAL A 345 -4.49 14.48 3.37
C VAL A 345 -4.75 15.27 4.65
N ASN A 346 -4.19 16.46 4.81
CA ASN A 346 -4.45 17.30 5.99
C ASN A 346 -5.86 17.89 5.92
N TYR A 347 -6.30 18.32 4.73
CA TYR A 347 -7.69 18.74 4.52
C TYR A 347 -8.67 17.57 4.68
N PHE A 348 -8.31 16.38 4.21
CA PHE A 348 -9.11 15.17 4.43
C PHE A 348 -9.26 14.86 5.92
N HIS A 349 -8.16 14.94 6.69
CA HIS A 349 -8.18 14.74 8.12
C HIS A 349 -9.07 15.78 8.83
N ALA A 350 -8.91 17.06 8.49
CA ALA A 350 -9.71 18.15 9.05
C ALA A 350 -11.20 18.07 8.69
N ALA A 351 -11.55 17.51 7.53
CA ALA A 351 -12.95 17.28 7.14
C ALA A 351 -13.63 16.15 7.95
N GLY A 352 -12.86 15.32 8.67
CA GLY A 352 -13.37 14.22 9.51
C GLY A 352 -12.53 12.94 9.40
N GLY A 353 -11.68 12.83 8.38
CA GLY A 353 -10.68 11.78 8.22
C GLY A 353 -11.23 10.35 8.25
N MET A 354 -10.39 9.42 8.71
CA MET A 354 -10.74 8.01 8.81
C MET A 354 -11.88 7.69 9.78
N PRO A 355 -12.01 8.34 10.95
CA PRO A 355 -13.14 8.10 11.84
C PRO A 355 -14.49 8.30 11.14
N TYR A 356 -14.63 9.36 10.32
CA TYR A 356 -15.82 9.58 9.51
C TYR A 356 -16.03 8.48 8.47
N VAL A 357 -14.97 8.13 7.71
CA VAL A 357 -15.03 7.06 6.69
C VAL A 357 -15.47 5.73 7.29
N ILE A 358 -14.87 5.33 8.42
CA ILE A 358 -15.22 4.08 9.10
C ILE A 358 -16.70 4.10 9.50
N ARG A 359 -17.19 5.18 10.12
CA ARG A 359 -18.60 5.28 10.49
C ARG A 359 -19.51 5.15 9.27
N GLU A 360 -19.29 5.95 8.22
CA GLU A 360 -20.14 5.94 7.03
C GLU A 360 -20.22 4.56 6.37
N LEU A 361 -19.09 3.85 6.28
CA LEU A 361 -19.06 2.50 5.69
C LEU A 361 -19.80 1.48 6.56
N LEU A 362 -19.65 1.56 7.89
CA LEU A 362 -20.35 0.65 8.82
C LEU A 362 -21.86 0.91 8.86
N ASP A 363 -22.27 2.18 8.93
CA ASP A 363 -23.68 2.58 8.99
C ASP A 363 -24.44 2.17 7.73
N ASN A 364 -23.74 2.06 6.59
CA ASN A 364 -24.31 1.63 5.32
C ASN A 364 -24.05 0.13 5.00
N GLY A 365 -23.51 -0.64 5.96
CA GLY A 365 -23.28 -2.07 5.79
C GLY A 365 -22.22 -2.40 4.73
N LEU A 366 -21.32 -1.49 4.40
CA LEU A 366 -20.25 -1.68 3.41
C LEU A 366 -18.97 -2.25 4.02
N ALA A 367 -18.81 -2.18 5.34
CA ALA A 367 -17.68 -2.76 6.06
C ALA A 367 -18.16 -3.72 7.16
N HIS A 368 -17.33 -4.72 7.45
CA HIS A 368 -17.52 -5.65 8.58
C HIS A 368 -17.20 -4.93 9.89
N ALA A 369 -18.18 -4.84 10.79
CA ALA A 369 -17.96 -4.31 12.13
C ALA A 369 -17.20 -5.31 13.01
N ASP A 370 -17.43 -6.61 12.81
CA ASP A 370 -17.04 -7.71 13.69
C ASP A 370 -15.65 -8.27 13.36
N ILE A 371 -14.66 -7.39 13.25
CA ILE A 371 -13.25 -7.75 13.18
C ILE A 371 -12.56 -7.49 14.52
N ARG A 372 -11.58 -8.33 14.86
CA ARG A 372 -10.73 -8.11 16.04
C ARG A 372 -9.72 -6.99 15.74
N THR A 373 -9.76 -5.92 16.52
CA THR A 373 -8.83 -4.77 16.36
C THR A 373 -7.83 -4.70 17.51
N VAL A 374 -6.78 -3.91 17.38
CA VAL A 374 -5.80 -3.70 18.45
C VAL A 374 -6.37 -2.91 19.61
N TYR A 375 -7.45 -2.14 19.43
CA TYR A 375 -8.00 -1.22 20.43
C TYR A 375 -9.35 -1.66 21.03
N GLY A 376 -10.12 -2.52 20.35
CA GLY A 376 -11.51 -2.80 20.74
C GLY A 376 -12.08 -4.07 20.14
N ALA A 377 -13.29 -4.45 20.52
CA ALA A 377 -13.91 -5.70 20.07
C ALA A 377 -14.37 -5.64 18.60
N SER A 378 -14.45 -4.43 18.02
CA SER A 378 -14.98 -4.20 16.68
C SER A 378 -14.26 -3.05 15.98
N LEU A 379 -14.41 -2.97 14.65
CA LEU A 379 -14.00 -1.80 13.87
C LEU A 379 -14.83 -0.55 14.24
N ALA A 380 -16.06 -0.73 14.74
CA ALA A 380 -16.92 0.38 15.16
C ALA A 380 -16.30 1.17 16.33
N ASP A 381 -15.53 0.52 17.19
CA ASP A 381 -14.77 1.18 18.26
C ASP A 381 -13.69 2.13 17.70
N GLY A 382 -13.31 1.96 16.44
CA GLY A 382 -12.36 2.80 15.72
C GLY A 382 -12.96 4.05 15.08
N ALA A 383 -14.29 4.18 15.06
CA ALA A 383 -15.00 5.37 14.57
C ALA A 383 -14.94 6.52 15.58
N GLN A 384 -13.72 6.88 16.01
CA GLN A 384 -13.46 7.87 17.05
C GLN A 384 -12.21 8.69 16.71
N GLU A 385 -12.22 9.97 17.08
CA GLU A 385 -11.13 10.91 16.85
C GLU A 385 -10.36 11.19 18.15
N PRO A 386 -9.02 11.06 18.14
CA PRO A 386 -8.21 11.35 19.31
C PRO A 386 -8.07 12.85 19.52
N VAL A 387 -8.31 13.32 20.75
CA VAL A 387 -8.20 14.72 21.14
C VAL A 387 -7.46 14.87 22.46
N MET A 388 -6.84 16.04 22.68
CA MET A 388 -6.27 16.39 23.98
C MET A 388 -7.30 17.15 24.81
N ASP A 389 -7.71 16.57 25.94
CA ASP A 389 -8.43 17.27 27.00
C ASP A 389 -7.42 17.68 28.09
N GLY A 390 -6.90 18.90 27.95
CA GLY A 390 -5.74 19.37 28.73
C GLY A 390 -4.48 18.54 28.47
N ASP A 391 -4.09 17.74 29.47
CA ASP A 391 -2.95 16.83 29.43
C ASP A 391 -3.33 15.37 29.16
N THR A 392 -4.63 15.07 29.04
CA THR A 392 -5.13 13.70 28.86
C THR A 392 -5.56 13.45 27.43
N LEU A 393 -5.09 12.34 26.85
CA LEU A 393 -5.60 11.84 25.58
C LEU A 393 -6.99 11.22 25.79
N THR A 394 -7.97 11.70 25.04
CA THR A 394 -9.34 11.16 25.02
C THR A 394 -9.79 10.92 23.58
N TRP A 395 -10.89 10.20 23.40
CA TRP A 395 -11.47 9.94 22.08
C TRP A 395 -12.90 10.44 22.02
N ASN A 396 -13.19 11.26 21.02
CA ASN A 396 -14.52 11.72 20.71
C ASN A 396 -15.16 10.82 19.63
N PRO A 397 -16.47 10.59 19.65
CA PRO A 397 -17.15 9.92 18.54
C PRO A 397 -16.88 10.61 17.20
N ALA A 398 -16.79 9.85 16.11
CA ALA A 398 -16.60 10.39 14.77
C ALA A 398 -17.66 11.47 14.43
N PRO A 399 -17.27 12.55 13.72
CA PRO A 399 -18.16 13.69 13.47
C PRO A 399 -19.32 13.31 12.56
N VAL A 400 -20.57 13.46 12.99
CA VAL A 400 -21.77 13.02 12.23
C VAL A 400 -21.88 13.68 10.84
N LYS A 401 -21.32 14.87 10.67
CA LYS A 401 -21.26 15.59 9.40
C LYS A 401 -19.81 15.81 8.99
N SER A 402 -19.56 15.81 7.69
CA SER A 402 -18.28 16.24 7.14
C SER A 402 -18.05 17.71 7.47
N GLY A 403 -16.80 18.06 7.78
CA GLY A 403 -16.35 19.44 7.92
C GLY A 403 -16.16 20.15 6.56
N ASP A 404 -16.06 19.38 5.48
CA ASP A 404 -15.91 19.88 4.11
C ASP A 404 -16.42 18.85 3.08
N ASP A 405 -17.63 19.08 2.55
CA ASP A 405 -18.26 18.23 1.52
C ASP A 405 -17.53 18.23 0.16
N SER A 406 -16.55 19.12 -0.04
CA SER A 406 -15.66 19.06 -1.21
C SER A 406 -14.53 18.04 -1.06
N MET A 407 -14.24 17.63 0.18
CA MET A 407 -13.21 16.66 0.53
C MET A 407 -13.79 15.30 0.93
N LEU A 408 -14.87 15.28 1.70
CA LEU A 408 -15.44 14.08 2.29
C LEU A 408 -16.97 14.17 2.29
N ARG A 409 -17.65 13.13 1.80
CA ARG A 409 -19.11 13.11 1.65
C ARG A 409 -19.73 11.89 2.31
N PRO A 410 -21.03 11.91 2.65
CA PRO A 410 -21.72 10.72 3.11
C PRO A 410 -21.91 9.71 1.95
N VAL A 411 -22.06 8.43 2.31
CA VAL A 411 -22.32 7.34 1.34
C VAL A 411 -23.61 7.57 0.52
N THR A 412 -24.58 8.29 1.09
CA THR A 412 -25.85 8.62 0.42
C THR A 412 -25.74 9.70 -0.64
N ALA A 413 -24.67 10.48 -0.65
CA ALA A 413 -24.40 11.52 -1.65
C ALA A 413 -22.91 11.52 -2.04
N PRO A 414 -22.40 10.43 -2.63
CA PRO A 414 -20.96 10.27 -2.85
C PRO A 414 -20.45 11.11 -4.02
N PHE A 415 -19.12 11.16 -4.21
CA PHE A 415 -18.53 11.76 -5.41
C PHE A 415 -18.79 10.89 -6.65
N GLN A 416 -18.70 9.58 -6.50
CA GLN A 416 -19.06 8.59 -7.52
C GLN A 416 -19.80 7.43 -6.85
N PRO A 417 -20.77 6.80 -7.54
CA PRO A 417 -21.50 5.66 -7.00
C PRO A 417 -20.63 4.40 -6.84
N GLU A 418 -19.40 4.42 -7.35
CA GLU A 418 -18.46 3.31 -7.35
C GLU A 418 -17.02 3.77 -7.11
N GLY A 419 -16.15 2.85 -6.67
CA GLY A 419 -14.76 3.14 -6.29
C GLY A 419 -13.80 3.31 -7.47
N GLY A 420 -14.27 3.02 -8.69
CA GLY A 420 -13.55 3.24 -9.93
C GLY A 420 -12.36 2.31 -10.18
N LEU A 421 -12.23 1.18 -9.50
CA LEU A 421 -11.31 0.10 -9.89
C LEU A 421 -12.04 -0.85 -10.85
N ARG A 422 -11.38 -1.23 -11.94
CA ARG A 422 -11.88 -2.19 -12.91
C ARG A 422 -10.87 -3.27 -13.24
N LEU A 423 -11.36 -4.49 -13.33
CA LEU A 423 -10.66 -5.60 -13.97
C LEU A 423 -10.88 -5.54 -15.48
N LEU A 424 -9.79 -5.65 -16.24
CA LEU A 424 -9.80 -5.76 -17.69
C LEU A 424 -9.33 -7.14 -18.10
N GLN A 425 -10.02 -7.79 -19.04
CA GLN A 425 -9.71 -9.13 -19.51
C GLN A 425 -9.93 -9.25 -21.02
N GLY A 426 -9.17 -10.14 -21.67
CA GLY A 426 -9.35 -10.46 -23.07
C GLY A 426 -8.18 -11.26 -23.63
N ASN A 427 -7.98 -11.24 -24.95
CA ASN A 427 -6.87 -11.96 -25.58
C ASN A 427 -5.48 -11.40 -25.20
N LEU A 428 -5.41 -10.22 -24.61
CA LEU A 428 -4.18 -9.63 -24.09
C LEU A 428 -3.86 -10.03 -22.63
N GLY A 429 -4.71 -10.82 -21.98
CA GLY A 429 -4.55 -11.28 -20.60
C GLY A 429 -5.50 -10.58 -19.63
N ARG A 430 -5.09 -10.48 -18.36
CA ARG A 430 -5.82 -9.81 -17.27
C ARG A 430 -5.02 -8.62 -16.77
N GLY A 431 -5.66 -7.50 -16.53
CA GLY A 431 -5.02 -6.31 -15.95
C GLY A 431 -6.02 -5.47 -15.18
N THR A 432 -5.55 -4.38 -14.59
CA THR A 432 -6.41 -3.47 -13.81
C THR A 432 -6.35 -2.06 -14.40
N ILE A 433 -7.44 -1.31 -14.25
CA ILE A 433 -7.50 0.11 -14.59
C ILE A 433 -8.24 0.85 -13.48
N LYS A 434 -7.85 2.09 -13.23
CA LYS A 434 -8.57 2.99 -12.34
C LYS A 434 -9.21 4.13 -13.11
N VAL A 435 -10.53 4.22 -13.03
CA VAL A 435 -11.37 5.19 -13.77
C VAL A 435 -11.86 6.36 -12.92
N SER A 436 -11.52 6.39 -11.61
CA SER A 436 -11.98 7.44 -10.69
C SER A 436 -11.67 8.87 -11.15
N ALA A 437 -10.60 9.07 -11.92
CA ALA A 437 -10.21 10.37 -12.47
C ALA A 437 -10.31 10.44 -14.01
N VAL A 438 -10.87 9.40 -14.65
CA VAL A 438 -11.00 9.28 -16.10
C VAL A 438 -12.40 9.68 -16.52
N ASP A 439 -12.50 10.66 -17.41
CA ASP A 439 -13.79 11.06 -17.98
C ASP A 439 -14.49 9.88 -18.66
N ALA A 440 -15.81 9.74 -18.44
CA ALA A 440 -16.60 8.62 -18.95
C ALA A 440 -16.51 8.47 -20.48
N SER A 441 -16.34 9.57 -21.23
CA SER A 441 -16.16 9.53 -22.69
C SER A 441 -14.86 8.86 -23.15
N ARG A 442 -13.93 8.66 -22.21
CA ARG A 442 -12.61 8.04 -22.41
C ARG A 442 -12.48 6.67 -21.75
N TRP A 443 -13.55 6.12 -21.18
CA TRP A 443 -13.52 4.75 -20.63
C TRP A 443 -13.27 3.69 -21.68
N THR A 444 -13.53 4.02 -22.94
CA THR A 444 -13.26 3.16 -24.09
C THR A 444 -12.33 3.89 -25.06
N ILE A 445 -11.13 3.33 -25.23
CA ILE A 445 -10.15 3.77 -26.22
C ILE A 445 -9.89 2.59 -27.15
N GLU A 446 -10.08 2.82 -28.45
CA GLU A 446 -9.72 1.90 -29.52
C GLU A 446 -8.84 2.68 -30.50
N ALA A 447 -7.58 2.30 -30.60
CA ALA A 447 -6.60 3.02 -31.43
C ALA A 447 -5.42 2.11 -31.82
N PRO A 448 -4.65 2.48 -32.85
CA PRO A 448 -3.41 1.77 -33.19
C PRO A 448 -2.41 1.77 -32.04
N ALA A 449 -1.77 0.62 -31.83
CA ALA A 449 -0.73 0.45 -30.83
C ALA A 449 0.59 1.11 -31.28
N ARG A 450 1.29 1.71 -30.32
CA ARG A 450 2.71 2.04 -30.44
C ARG A 450 3.46 1.34 -29.32
N VAL A 451 4.33 0.39 -29.66
CA VAL A 451 4.94 -0.56 -28.72
C VAL A 451 6.35 -0.15 -28.34
N PHE A 452 6.63 -0.14 -27.04
CA PHE A 452 7.91 0.21 -26.44
C PHE A 452 8.33 -0.84 -25.41
N ALA A 453 9.63 -0.89 -25.12
CA ALA A 453 10.20 -1.72 -24.04
C ALA A 453 10.79 -0.88 -22.90
N ASP A 454 10.88 0.45 -23.06
CA ASP A 454 11.46 1.36 -22.07
C ASP A 454 10.69 2.70 -22.04
N GLN A 455 10.45 3.25 -20.86
CA GLN A 455 9.71 4.51 -20.71
C GLN A 455 10.42 5.72 -21.34
N ASN A 456 11.76 5.70 -21.41
CA ASN A 456 12.52 6.78 -22.03
C ASN A 456 12.36 6.79 -23.56
N ASP A 457 12.05 5.65 -24.18
CA ASP A 457 11.75 5.60 -25.62
C ASP A 457 10.38 6.19 -25.93
N VAL A 458 9.41 6.05 -25.03
CA VAL A 458 8.12 6.77 -25.12
C VAL A 458 8.37 8.29 -25.08
N LEU A 459 9.26 8.76 -24.21
CA LEU A 459 9.61 10.18 -24.13
C LEU A 459 10.29 10.70 -25.40
N LYS A 460 11.16 9.90 -26.02
CA LYS A 460 11.80 10.25 -27.31
C LYS A 460 10.74 10.38 -28.41
N ALA A 461 9.83 9.40 -28.51
CA ALA A 461 8.74 9.42 -29.48
C ALA A 461 7.78 10.61 -29.26
N PHE A 462 7.45 10.94 -28.01
CA PHE A 462 6.66 12.13 -27.67
C PHE A 462 7.34 13.42 -28.14
N LYS A 463 8.64 13.59 -27.84
CA LYS A 463 9.42 14.78 -28.26
C LYS A 463 9.56 14.88 -29.78
N ALA A 464 9.58 13.76 -30.48
CA ALA A 464 9.62 13.70 -31.94
C ALA A 464 8.25 13.94 -32.61
N GLY A 465 7.17 14.09 -31.83
CA GLY A 465 5.82 14.26 -32.36
C GLY A 465 5.17 12.97 -32.88
N GLU A 466 5.81 11.81 -32.73
CA GLU A 466 5.30 10.52 -33.25
C GLU A 466 3.98 10.06 -32.60
N LEU A 467 3.66 10.62 -31.43
CA LEU A 467 2.49 10.27 -30.64
C LEU A 467 1.33 11.28 -30.80
N GLU A 468 1.43 12.27 -31.70
CA GLU A 468 0.38 13.27 -31.96
C GLU A 468 -0.77 12.70 -32.81
N ARG A 469 -1.43 11.66 -32.27
CA ARG A 469 -2.56 10.95 -32.86
C ARG A 469 -3.30 10.14 -31.80
N ASP A 470 -4.46 9.61 -32.14
CA ASP A 470 -5.10 8.57 -31.32
C ASP A 470 -4.19 7.34 -31.27
N VAL A 471 -3.86 6.88 -30.06
CA VAL A 471 -2.82 5.85 -29.86
C VAL A 471 -3.02 5.08 -28.56
N VAL A 472 -2.81 3.77 -28.61
CA VAL A 472 -2.58 2.95 -27.42
C VAL A 472 -1.06 2.79 -27.24
N VAL A 473 -0.49 3.47 -26.26
CA VAL A 473 0.93 3.32 -25.92
C VAL A 473 1.09 2.03 -25.14
N VAL A 474 1.84 1.08 -25.68
CA VAL A 474 2.12 -0.20 -25.04
C VAL A 474 3.55 -0.18 -24.52
N VAL A 475 3.76 -0.42 -23.23
CA VAL A 475 5.10 -0.56 -22.64
C VAL A 475 5.21 -1.92 -22.00
N ARG A 476 5.96 -2.83 -22.63
CA ARG A 476 6.10 -4.22 -22.20
C ARG A 476 7.46 -4.50 -21.57
N PHE A 477 7.62 -5.68 -20.99
CA PHE A 477 8.82 -6.09 -20.22
C PHE A 477 9.04 -5.21 -18.99
N GLN A 478 7.95 -4.79 -18.35
CA GLN A 478 7.94 -3.99 -17.14
C GLN A 478 7.34 -4.76 -15.95
N GLY A 479 7.10 -6.06 -16.08
CA GLY A 479 6.55 -6.90 -15.02
C GLY A 479 7.55 -7.25 -13.91
N PRO A 480 7.10 -7.94 -12.84
CA PRO A 480 7.96 -8.38 -11.74
C PRO A 480 9.17 -9.19 -12.22
N ALA A 481 8.97 -10.14 -13.13
CA ALA A 481 10.03 -11.02 -13.62
C ALA A 481 10.90 -10.39 -14.72
N ALA A 482 10.45 -9.31 -15.34
CA ALA A 482 11.25 -8.56 -16.30
C ALA A 482 12.31 -7.69 -15.60
N ASN A 483 11.87 -6.74 -14.77
CA ASN A 483 12.74 -5.72 -14.18
C ASN A 483 12.27 -5.25 -12.80
N GLY A 484 11.55 -6.10 -12.04
CA GLY A 484 11.11 -5.77 -10.69
C GLY A 484 9.95 -4.77 -10.63
N MET A 485 9.22 -4.62 -11.74
CA MET A 485 8.00 -3.81 -11.84
C MET A 485 8.17 -2.35 -11.37
N PRO A 486 9.05 -1.56 -12.00
CA PRO A 486 9.23 -0.15 -11.66
C PRO A 486 7.96 0.65 -11.95
N GLU A 487 7.74 1.72 -11.19
CA GLU A 487 6.67 2.67 -11.53
C GLU A 487 7.13 3.58 -12.68
N LEU A 488 6.36 3.57 -13.77
CA LEU A 488 6.67 4.32 -14.99
C LEU A 488 6.26 5.80 -14.88
N HIS A 489 6.74 6.49 -13.84
CA HIS A 489 6.32 7.84 -13.45
C HIS A 489 6.47 8.87 -14.58
N LYS A 490 7.50 8.73 -15.43
CA LYS A 490 7.79 9.68 -16.51
C LYS A 490 6.71 9.72 -17.60
N LEU A 491 5.81 8.73 -17.67
CA LEU A 491 4.80 8.64 -18.72
C LEU A 491 3.56 9.51 -18.45
N THR A 492 3.27 9.85 -17.20
CA THR A 492 2.02 10.57 -16.85
C THR A 492 1.94 11.96 -17.50
N PRO A 493 2.97 12.82 -17.41
CA PRO A 493 2.92 14.15 -18.04
C PRO A 493 2.74 14.13 -19.57
N PRO A 494 3.56 13.41 -20.38
CA PRO A 494 3.43 13.45 -21.83
C PRO A 494 2.10 12.88 -22.32
N LEU A 495 1.62 11.76 -21.75
CA LEU A 495 0.31 11.20 -22.11
C LEU A 495 -0.83 12.16 -21.75
N GLY A 496 -0.72 12.84 -20.61
CA GLY A 496 -1.66 13.89 -20.22
C GLY A 496 -1.70 15.07 -21.19
N VAL A 497 -0.55 15.49 -21.71
CA VAL A 497 -0.46 16.56 -22.74
C VAL A 497 -1.10 16.12 -24.04
N LEU A 498 -0.87 14.88 -24.51
CA LEU A 498 -1.53 14.37 -25.72
C LEU A 498 -3.05 14.35 -25.56
N GLN A 499 -3.53 13.92 -24.40
CA GLN A 499 -4.96 13.94 -24.10
C GLN A 499 -5.55 15.36 -24.08
N ASP A 500 -4.83 16.34 -23.51
CA ASP A 500 -5.25 17.75 -23.48
C ASP A 500 -5.30 18.38 -24.88
N ARG A 501 -4.49 17.87 -25.82
CA ARG A 501 -4.54 18.25 -27.24
C ARG A 501 -5.72 17.61 -27.99
N GLY A 502 -6.54 16.81 -27.32
CA GLY A 502 -7.77 16.23 -27.87
C GLY A 502 -7.63 14.79 -28.35
N PHE A 503 -6.43 14.20 -28.36
CA PHE A 503 -6.23 12.82 -28.80
C PHE A 503 -6.87 11.80 -27.85
N ARG A 504 -7.29 10.66 -28.39
CA ARG A 504 -7.71 9.48 -27.63
C ARG A 504 -6.49 8.62 -27.36
N VAL A 505 -5.99 8.70 -26.12
CA VAL A 505 -4.77 8.02 -25.69
C VAL A 505 -5.07 7.06 -24.56
N ALA A 506 -4.48 5.87 -24.60
CA ALA A 506 -4.45 4.94 -23.48
C ALA A 506 -3.04 4.36 -23.28
N LEU A 507 -2.77 3.87 -22.08
CA LEU A 507 -1.56 3.12 -21.75
C LEU A 507 -1.91 1.65 -21.49
N VAL A 508 -1.08 0.73 -21.98
CA VAL A 508 -1.12 -0.71 -21.65
C VAL A 508 0.27 -1.16 -21.23
N THR A 509 0.40 -1.78 -20.05
CA THR A 509 1.70 -2.27 -19.57
C THR A 509 1.56 -3.48 -18.66
N ASP A 510 2.51 -4.41 -18.76
CA ASP A 510 2.72 -5.49 -17.77
C ASP A 510 3.38 -4.97 -16.48
N GLY A 511 3.81 -3.71 -16.46
CA GLY A 511 4.29 -3.00 -15.29
C GLY A 511 3.21 -2.18 -14.59
N ARG A 512 3.62 -1.06 -13.98
CA ARG A 512 2.73 -0.20 -13.20
C ARG A 512 3.02 1.29 -13.34
N MET A 513 2.03 2.08 -12.93
CA MET A 513 2.16 3.53 -12.75
C MET A 513 2.40 3.86 -11.27
N SER A 514 2.50 5.13 -10.91
CA SER A 514 2.77 5.55 -9.52
C SER A 514 1.62 5.31 -8.52
N GLY A 515 0.64 4.47 -8.87
CA GLY A 515 -0.54 4.18 -8.05
C GLY A 515 -1.61 5.29 -8.00
N ALA A 516 -1.23 6.52 -8.29
CA ALA A 516 -2.10 7.69 -8.39
C ALA A 516 -3.08 7.56 -9.58
N SER A 517 -4.32 8.01 -9.40
CA SER A 517 -5.28 8.13 -10.51
C SER A 517 -4.88 9.27 -11.43
N GLY A 518 -4.65 8.95 -12.70
CA GLY A 518 -4.50 9.93 -13.77
C GLY A 518 -5.77 10.06 -14.60
N LYS A 519 -5.85 11.14 -15.39
CA LYS A 519 -6.93 11.35 -16.37
C LYS A 519 -6.84 10.48 -17.61
N VAL A 520 -5.69 9.85 -17.85
CA VAL A 520 -5.43 8.98 -19.00
C VAL A 520 -5.78 7.54 -18.62
N PRO A 521 -6.62 6.84 -19.40
CA PRO A 521 -6.88 5.41 -19.22
C PRO A 521 -5.59 4.59 -19.26
N ALA A 522 -5.34 3.79 -18.21
CA ALA A 522 -4.13 2.97 -18.11
C ALA A 522 -4.47 1.55 -17.64
N ALA A 523 -4.36 0.58 -18.55
CA ALA A 523 -4.37 -0.84 -18.23
C ALA A 523 -2.97 -1.24 -17.72
N ILE A 524 -2.87 -1.51 -16.42
CA ILE A 524 -1.62 -1.83 -15.74
C ILE A 524 -1.66 -3.25 -15.18
N HIS A 525 -0.50 -3.77 -14.81
CA HIS A 525 -0.31 -5.09 -14.23
C HIS A 525 -0.71 -6.23 -15.17
N VAL A 526 -0.72 -5.98 -16.49
CA VAL A 526 -1.18 -6.97 -17.47
C VAL A 526 -0.39 -8.26 -17.31
N SER A 527 -1.12 -9.33 -16.99
CA SER A 527 -0.60 -10.64 -16.66
C SER A 527 -1.26 -11.70 -17.55
N PRO A 528 -0.53 -12.72 -18.03
CA PRO A 528 0.90 -12.95 -17.84
C PRO A 528 1.76 -11.84 -18.48
N GLU A 529 2.90 -11.51 -17.86
CA GLU A 529 3.82 -10.48 -18.38
C GLU A 529 4.55 -10.93 -19.64
N ALA A 530 5.01 -9.99 -20.48
CA ALA A 530 5.63 -10.32 -21.76
C ALA A 530 6.90 -11.17 -21.61
N LYS A 531 7.68 -10.98 -20.53
CA LYS A 531 8.90 -11.75 -20.26
C LYS A 531 8.63 -13.25 -20.08
N LEU A 532 7.44 -13.61 -19.60
CA LEU A 532 7.01 -14.99 -19.32
C LEU A 532 6.10 -15.54 -20.44
N GLY A 533 6.20 -15.01 -21.66
CA GLY A 533 5.40 -15.45 -22.81
C GLY A 533 3.98 -14.89 -22.82
N GLY A 534 3.74 -13.81 -22.09
CA GLY A 534 2.44 -13.14 -22.07
C GLY A 534 2.07 -12.50 -23.42
N PRO A 535 0.77 -12.33 -23.72
CA PRO A 535 0.27 -11.82 -25.01
C PRO A 535 0.87 -10.48 -25.48
N LEU A 536 1.32 -9.61 -24.55
CA LEU A 536 1.99 -8.36 -24.90
C LEU A 536 3.29 -8.57 -25.69
N ALA A 537 3.91 -9.75 -25.63
CA ALA A 537 5.09 -10.10 -26.42
C ALA A 537 4.79 -10.22 -27.93
N LYS A 538 3.52 -10.46 -28.31
CA LYS A 538 3.06 -10.63 -29.70
C LYS A 538 2.54 -9.34 -30.35
N LEU A 539 2.27 -8.30 -29.56
CA LEU A 539 1.83 -7.01 -30.06
C LEU A 539 2.91 -6.37 -30.95
N ARG A 540 2.44 -5.76 -32.04
CA ARG A 540 3.24 -5.03 -33.04
C ARG A 540 2.71 -3.60 -33.19
N ASP A 541 3.56 -2.70 -33.64
CA ASP A 541 3.13 -1.34 -33.98
C ASP A 541 2.02 -1.37 -35.04
N GLY A 542 0.97 -0.57 -34.82
CA GLY A 542 -0.16 -0.47 -35.74
C GLY A 542 -1.33 -1.40 -35.44
N ASP A 543 -1.16 -2.44 -34.62
CA ASP A 543 -2.27 -3.29 -34.18
C ASP A 543 -3.35 -2.45 -33.51
N ILE A 544 -4.62 -2.67 -33.85
CA ILE A 544 -5.71 -1.97 -33.16
C ILE A 544 -5.90 -2.62 -31.79
N VAL A 545 -5.82 -1.83 -30.72
CA VAL A 545 -6.05 -2.29 -29.34
C VAL A 545 -7.24 -1.57 -28.75
N ARG A 546 -8.15 -2.33 -28.14
CA ARG A 546 -9.29 -1.83 -27.37
C ARG A 546 -9.00 -1.96 -25.88
N VAL A 547 -9.04 -0.83 -25.18
CA VAL A 547 -9.04 -0.73 -23.71
C VAL A 547 -10.41 -0.20 -23.30
N CYS A 548 -11.24 -1.04 -22.69
CA CYS A 548 -12.63 -0.70 -22.36
C CYS A 548 -12.94 -0.97 -20.89
N ALA A 549 -12.93 0.08 -20.07
CA ALA A 549 -13.31 -0.01 -18.66
C ALA A 549 -14.83 -0.16 -18.44
N GLN A 550 -15.64 0.14 -19.47
CA GLN A 550 -17.09 -0.01 -19.39
C GLN A 550 -17.52 -1.49 -19.40
N THR A 551 -16.95 -2.28 -20.32
CA THR A 551 -17.25 -3.71 -20.44
C THR A 551 -16.21 -4.61 -19.77
N GLY A 552 -15.05 -4.07 -19.39
CA GLY A 552 -13.95 -4.85 -18.83
C GLY A 552 -13.08 -5.53 -19.89
N GLU A 553 -13.07 -5.04 -21.13
CA GLU A 553 -12.31 -5.65 -22.23
C GLU A 553 -10.90 -5.08 -22.38
N LEU A 554 -9.91 -5.97 -22.57
CA LEU A 554 -8.57 -5.65 -23.04
C LEU A 554 -8.20 -6.56 -24.21
N VAL A 555 -8.35 -6.04 -25.43
CA VAL A 555 -8.33 -6.86 -26.64
C VAL A 555 -7.46 -6.25 -27.73
N ALA A 556 -6.59 -7.07 -28.34
CA ALA A 556 -6.00 -6.78 -29.64
C ALA A 556 -6.95 -7.25 -30.74
N LEU A 557 -7.40 -6.33 -31.59
CA LEU A 557 -8.29 -6.57 -32.72
C LEU A 557 -7.49 -7.02 -33.95
N VAL A 558 -6.77 -8.12 -33.77
CA VAL A 558 -5.98 -8.81 -34.80
C VAL A 558 -6.69 -10.13 -35.12
N ASP A 559 -6.67 -10.53 -36.38
CA ASP A 559 -7.21 -11.83 -36.79
C ASP A 559 -6.58 -12.98 -35.99
N ALA A 560 -7.38 -13.99 -35.66
CA ALA A 560 -6.95 -15.07 -34.77
C ALA A 560 -5.85 -15.93 -35.39
N ASP A 561 -5.89 -16.20 -36.70
CA ASP A 561 -4.88 -16.98 -37.40
C ASP A 561 -3.59 -16.18 -37.51
N GLU A 562 -3.69 -14.87 -37.79
CA GLU A 562 -2.54 -13.97 -37.76
C GLU A 562 -1.89 -13.94 -36.37
N TRP A 563 -2.68 -13.77 -35.31
CA TRP A 563 -2.20 -13.72 -33.92
C TRP A 563 -1.52 -15.02 -33.50
N ALA A 564 -2.11 -16.16 -33.85
CA ALA A 564 -1.56 -17.49 -33.56
C ALA A 564 -0.22 -17.71 -34.25
N ALA A 565 -0.04 -17.20 -35.47
CA ALA A 565 1.20 -17.31 -36.24
C ALA A 565 2.34 -16.40 -35.73
N ARG A 566 2.07 -15.44 -34.83
CA ARG A 566 3.11 -14.54 -34.31
C ARG A 566 4.00 -15.23 -33.28
N GLU A 567 5.30 -15.06 -33.47
CA GLU A 567 6.32 -15.35 -32.48
C GLU A 567 6.43 -14.21 -31.45
N ASP A 568 6.78 -14.59 -30.22
CA ASP A 568 7.00 -13.66 -29.13
C ASP A 568 8.31 -12.89 -29.34
N VAL A 569 8.28 -11.58 -29.09
CA VAL A 569 9.52 -10.81 -29.02
C VAL A 569 10.28 -11.17 -27.75
N VAL A 570 11.58 -11.43 -27.88
CA VAL A 570 12.47 -11.76 -26.76
C VAL A 570 12.86 -10.48 -26.02
N ALA A 571 12.74 -10.50 -24.68
CA ALA A 571 13.18 -9.41 -23.83
C ALA A 571 14.70 -9.18 -23.94
N SER A 572 15.12 -7.92 -23.85
CA SER A 572 16.54 -7.58 -23.73
C SER A 572 17.19 -8.25 -22.52
N PRO A 573 18.53 -8.45 -22.54
CA PRO A 573 19.26 -8.94 -21.37
C PRO A 573 19.02 -8.07 -20.14
N GLU A 574 19.06 -8.70 -18.96
CA GLU A 574 18.89 -8.02 -17.69
C GLU A 574 20.00 -6.99 -17.46
N ALA A 575 19.62 -5.80 -17.04
CA ALA A 575 20.57 -4.74 -16.72
C ALA A 575 21.23 -4.98 -15.35
N MET A 576 22.52 -4.66 -15.26
CA MET A 576 23.34 -4.73 -14.04
C MET A 576 23.52 -3.34 -13.40
N GLY A 577 24.02 -3.31 -12.16
CA GLY A 577 24.34 -2.07 -11.44
C GLY A 577 23.23 -1.64 -10.51
N VAL A 578 23.54 -0.67 -9.64
CA VAL A 578 22.74 -0.26 -8.47
C VAL A 578 22.32 -1.41 -7.54
N GLY A 579 22.99 -2.57 -7.63
CA GLY A 579 22.71 -3.78 -6.85
C GLY A 579 21.69 -4.73 -7.49
N ARG A 580 21.23 -4.48 -8.72
CA ARG A 580 20.21 -5.30 -9.43
C ARG A 580 20.55 -6.78 -9.52
N GLU A 581 21.83 -7.10 -9.65
CA GLU A 581 22.34 -8.46 -9.70
C GLU A 581 22.09 -9.25 -8.40
N LEU A 582 22.02 -8.60 -7.24
CA LEU A 582 21.71 -9.24 -5.96
C LEU A 582 20.22 -9.64 -5.85
N PHE A 583 19.37 -9.05 -6.68
CA PHE A 583 17.93 -9.30 -6.72
C PHE A 583 17.52 -10.24 -7.87
N ALA A 584 18.48 -10.88 -8.54
CA ALA A 584 18.21 -11.84 -9.61
C ALA A 584 17.27 -12.96 -9.16
N LEU A 585 17.43 -13.47 -7.93
CA LEU A 585 16.51 -14.46 -7.35
C LEU A 585 15.07 -13.95 -7.29
N MET A 586 14.86 -12.69 -6.91
CA MET A 586 13.50 -12.14 -6.88
C MET A 586 12.94 -11.98 -8.29
N ARG A 587 13.77 -11.56 -9.24
CA ARG A 587 13.39 -11.44 -10.65
C ARG A 587 13.02 -12.78 -11.28
N HIS A 588 13.77 -13.84 -11.02
CA HIS A 588 13.54 -15.15 -11.66
C HIS A 588 12.37 -15.94 -11.08
N TYR A 589 11.98 -15.66 -9.83
CA TYR A 589 10.97 -16.44 -9.11
C TYR A 589 9.71 -15.66 -8.71
N SER A 590 9.59 -14.39 -9.10
CA SER A 590 8.37 -13.61 -8.82
C SER A 590 7.16 -14.21 -9.51
N ASP A 591 6.06 -14.31 -8.77
CA ASP A 591 4.76 -14.65 -9.33
C ASP A 591 4.11 -13.45 -10.04
N PRO A 592 2.99 -13.64 -10.77
CA PRO A 592 2.31 -12.56 -11.45
C PRO A 592 1.82 -11.46 -10.49
N ALA A 593 1.61 -10.25 -11.03
CA ALA A 593 1.18 -9.09 -10.26
C ALA A 593 -0.14 -9.31 -9.48
N GLU A 594 -1.08 -10.08 -10.04
CA GLU A 594 -2.35 -10.45 -9.38
C GLU A 594 -2.15 -11.25 -8.09
N ARG A 595 -1.08 -12.06 -8.03
CA ARG A 595 -0.71 -12.80 -6.81
C ARG A 595 0.16 -11.99 -5.86
N GLY A 596 0.60 -10.81 -6.27
CA GLY A 596 1.36 -9.87 -5.45
C GLY A 596 2.82 -9.68 -5.87
N GLY A 597 3.29 -10.30 -6.95
CA GLY A 597 4.64 -10.07 -7.48
C GLY A 597 5.74 -10.38 -6.47
N SER A 598 5.62 -11.48 -5.74
CA SER A 598 6.55 -11.86 -4.66
C SER A 598 7.23 -13.19 -4.95
N ALA A 599 8.55 -13.16 -5.10
CA ALA A 599 9.34 -14.38 -5.20
C ALA A 599 9.38 -15.15 -3.87
N MET A 600 9.45 -14.43 -2.75
CA MET A 600 9.50 -15.04 -1.43
C MET A 600 8.21 -15.81 -1.13
N LEU A 601 7.04 -15.21 -1.36
CA LEU A 601 5.76 -15.89 -1.14
C LEU A 601 5.58 -17.04 -2.13
N ALA A 602 5.89 -16.83 -3.41
CA ALA A 602 5.82 -17.90 -4.41
C ALA A 602 6.66 -19.13 -4.02
N ALA A 603 7.93 -18.92 -3.63
CA ALA A 603 8.82 -20.00 -3.21
C ALA A 603 8.39 -20.68 -1.92
N ALA A 604 7.72 -19.96 -1.01
CA ALA A 604 7.21 -20.50 0.24
C ALA A 604 5.90 -21.32 0.08
N GLY A 605 5.33 -21.40 -1.12
CA GLY A 605 3.98 -21.96 -1.31
C GLY A 605 2.86 -21.04 -0.77
N LEU A 606 3.19 -19.76 -0.64
CA LEU A 606 2.36 -18.57 -0.40
C LEU A 606 1.01 -18.56 -1.12
#